data_AF-A0A2H1WWT6-F1
#
_entry.id   AF-A0A2H1WWT6-F1
#
_cell.length_a   1.000
_cell.length_b   1.000
_cell.length_c   1.000
_cell.angle_alpha   90.00
_cell.angle_beta   90.00
_cell.angle_gamma   90.00
#
_symmetry.space_group_name_H-M   'P 1'
#
loop_
_entity.id
_entity.type
_entity.pdbx_description
1 polymer ?
#
loop_
_entity_poly.entity_id
_entity_poly.type
_entity_poly.pdbx_seq_one_letter_code
_entity_poly.pdbx_strand_id
1 'polypeptide(L)'
;RNNTFGGDLRARDIQRGRDHGLASYVTTRAACGLPAPKTFSDMLDFISKENVAALQNLYETPEDVDLVVAGSLERNVPGAQAGPTFLCILTEQFYRTRVGDRYFYENGADPDIAFTPSQLETIRKGASMARLLCDNSDGIQSMQPRAFQQLSHTNELVPCESLPAVDLTLWQDARGHF
;
A
#
# COMPACT_ATOMS: atom_id res chain seq x y z
N ARG A 1 -7.86 -15.15 36.14
CA ARG A 1 -7.13 -14.40 35.09
C ARG A 1 -7.78 -14.75 33.76
N ASN A 2 -8.51 -13.79 33.16
CA ASN A 2 -9.17 -13.93 31.86
C ASN A 2 -8.09 -14.05 30.77
N ASN A 3 -7.91 -15.25 30.21
CA ASN A 3 -7.10 -15.43 29.00
C ASN A 3 -7.94 -15.01 27.79
N THR A 4 -7.89 -13.72 27.44
CA THR A 4 -8.55 -13.13 26.26
C THR A 4 -7.70 -13.22 24.99
N PHE A 5 -6.85 -14.25 24.87
CA PHE A 5 -6.05 -14.46 23.67
C PHE A 5 -6.66 -15.62 22.87
N GLY A 6 -7.12 -15.30 21.66
CA GLY A 6 -7.80 -16.22 20.75
C GLY A 6 -8.82 -15.48 19.90
N GLY A 7 -8.42 -15.06 18.70
CA GLY A 7 -9.30 -14.42 17.73
C GLY A 7 -8.80 -14.71 16.32
N ASP A 8 -9.72 -14.78 15.37
CA ASP A 8 -9.40 -14.96 13.96
C ASP A 8 -9.57 -13.62 13.23
N LEU A 9 -8.44 -13.03 12.82
CA LEU A 9 -8.43 -11.75 12.12
C LEU A 9 -9.16 -11.86 10.77
N ARG A 10 -9.00 -12.97 10.04
CA ARG A 10 -9.64 -13.16 8.73
C ARG A 10 -11.13 -13.34 8.88
N ALA A 11 -11.60 -14.13 9.85
CA ALA A 11 -13.02 -14.25 10.12
C ALA A 11 -13.66 -12.90 10.50
N ARG A 12 -12.94 -12.09 11.28
CA ARG A 12 -13.37 -10.71 11.60
C ARG A 12 -13.40 -9.81 10.38
N ASP A 13 -12.43 -9.88 9.48
CA ASP A 13 -12.40 -9.05 8.26
C ASP A 13 -13.60 -9.37 7.36
N ILE A 14 -13.93 -10.66 7.20
CA ILE A 14 -15.13 -11.11 6.49
C ILE A 14 -16.37 -10.55 7.17
N GLN A 15 -16.50 -10.76 8.49
CA GLN A 15 -17.67 -10.28 9.22
C GLN A 15 -17.80 -8.75 9.20
N ARG A 16 -16.68 -8.02 9.22
CA ARG A 16 -16.63 -6.56 9.09
C ARG A 16 -17.06 -6.11 7.70
N GLY A 17 -16.67 -6.83 6.66
CA GLY A 17 -17.12 -6.55 5.29
C GLY A 17 -18.64 -6.64 5.18
N ARG A 18 -19.25 -7.67 5.78
CA ARG A 18 -20.70 -7.85 5.84
C ARG A 18 -21.39 -6.77 6.67
N ASP A 19 -20.85 -6.46 7.84
CA ASP A 19 -21.33 -5.40 8.74
C ASP A 19 -21.35 -4.02 8.05
N HIS A 20 -20.32 -3.71 7.28
CA HIS A 20 -20.22 -2.47 6.50
C HIS A 20 -21.01 -2.49 5.18
N GLY A 21 -21.69 -3.60 4.86
CA GLY A 21 -22.44 -3.74 3.61
C GLY A 21 -21.56 -3.62 2.36
N LEU A 22 -20.32 -4.11 2.41
CA LEU A 22 -19.44 -4.12 1.24
C LEU A 22 -20.08 -4.95 0.12
N ALA A 23 -19.95 -4.46 -1.11
CA ALA A 23 -20.38 -5.19 -2.29
C ALA A 23 -19.62 -6.52 -2.43
N SER A 24 -20.22 -7.47 -3.14
CA SER A 24 -19.57 -8.75 -3.42
C SER A 24 -18.32 -8.57 -4.27
N TYR A 25 -17.50 -9.62 -4.31
CA TYR A 25 -16.32 -9.67 -5.16
C TYR A 25 -16.67 -9.41 -6.64
N VAL A 26 -17.72 -10.04 -7.15
CA VAL A 26 -18.15 -9.91 -8.56
C VAL A 26 -18.58 -8.49 -8.90
N THR A 27 -19.39 -7.87 -8.05
CA THR A 27 -19.83 -6.48 -8.23
C THR A 27 -18.64 -5.51 -8.20
N THR A 28 -17.70 -5.73 -7.29
CA THR A 28 -16.51 -4.89 -7.15
C THR A 28 -15.59 -5.00 -8.38
N ARG A 29 -15.42 -6.20 -8.94
CA ARG A 29 -14.69 -6.39 -10.20
C ARG A 29 -15.31 -5.63 -11.35
N ALA A 30 -16.63 -5.71 -11.49
CA ALA A 30 -17.35 -4.96 -12.52
C ALA A 30 -17.16 -3.45 -12.36
N ALA A 31 -17.21 -2.93 -11.13
CA ALA A 31 -16.95 -1.51 -10.84
C ALA A 31 -15.52 -1.08 -11.21
N CYS A 32 -14.55 -2.00 -11.10
CA CYS A 32 -13.17 -1.81 -11.56
C CYS A 32 -12.96 -2.02 -13.07
N GLY A 33 -14.02 -2.27 -13.85
CA GLY A 33 -13.92 -2.60 -15.28
C GLY A 33 -13.23 -3.93 -15.59
N LEU A 34 -13.12 -4.81 -14.58
CA LEU A 34 -12.52 -6.14 -14.72
C LEU A 34 -13.57 -7.18 -15.13
N PRO A 35 -13.16 -8.31 -15.75
CA PRO A 35 -14.08 -9.40 -16.04
C PRO A 35 -14.78 -9.91 -14.78
N ALA A 36 -16.11 -9.85 -14.76
CA ALA A 36 -16.93 -10.33 -13.64
C ALA A 36 -17.27 -11.82 -13.86
N PRO A 37 -16.77 -12.73 -12.99
CA PRO A 37 -17.00 -14.16 -13.15
C PRO A 37 -18.49 -14.49 -12.91
N LYS A 38 -19.07 -15.34 -13.75
CA LYS A 38 -20.45 -15.84 -13.62
C LYS A 38 -20.49 -17.27 -13.07
N THR A 39 -19.37 -17.98 -13.18
CA THR A 39 -19.16 -19.31 -12.61
C THR A 39 -17.85 -19.34 -11.84
N PHE A 40 -17.69 -20.28 -10.91
CA PHE A 40 -16.41 -20.48 -10.21
C PHE A 40 -15.26 -20.79 -11.18
N SER A 41 -15.55 -21.49 -12.29
CA SER A 41 -14.55 -21.78 -13.33
C SER A 41 -13.98 -20.52 -13.99
N ASP A 42 -14.77 -19.45 -14.12
CA ASP A 42 -14.31 -18.17 -14.68
C ASP A 42 -13.25 -17.50 -13.78
N MET A 43 -13.15 -17.90 -12.51
CA MET A 43 -12.14 -17.39 -11.59
C MET A 43 -10.75 -17.99 -11.80
N LEU A 44 -10.62 -19.09 -12.56
CA LEU A 44 -9.33 -19.76 -12.78
C LEU A 44 -8.30 -18.89 -13.53
N ASP A 45 -8.77 -17.85 -14.23
CA ASP A 45 -7.92 -16.87 -14.90
C ASP A 45 -7.14 -15.97 -13.93
N PHE A 46 -7.55 -15.89 -12.66
CA PHE A 46 -6.90 -15.01 -11.69
C PHE A 46 -6.78 -15.62 -10.28
N ILE A 47 -7.43 -16.74 -9.97
CA ILE A 47 -7.33 -17.47 -8.70
C ILE A 47 -6.83 -18.90 -8.99
N SER A 48 -6.03 -19.49 -8.09
CA SER A 48 -5.54 -20.87 -8.27
C SER A 48 -6.67 -21.90 -8.23
N LYS A 49 -6.47 -23.04 -8.89
CA LYS A 49 -7.48 -24.12 -8.96
C LYS A 49 -7.90 -24.62 -7.59
N GLU A 50 -6.96 -24.74 -6.66
CA GLU A 50 -7.19 -25.21 -5.29
C GLU A 50 -8.09 -24.22 -4.53
N ASN A 51 -7.84 -22.92 -4.70
CA ASN A 51 -8.61 -21.87 -4.06
C ASN A 51 -10.01 -21.73 -4.67
N VAL A 52 -10.14 -21.87 -6.00
CA VAL A 52 -11.46 -21.90 -6.65
C VAL A 52 -12.29 -23.08 -6.16
N ALA A 53 -11.71 -24.28 -6.01
CA ALA A 53 -12.41 -25.43 -5.46
C ALA A 53 -12.84 -25.20 -4.00
N ALA A 54 -12.02 -24.54 -3.18
CA ALA A 54 -12.39 -24.17 -1.82
C ALA A 54 -13.55 -23.17 -1.80
N LEU A 55 -13.53 -22.15 -2.66
CA LEU A 55 -14.62 -21.18 -2.79
C LEU A 55 -15.93 -21.86 -3.20
N GLN A 56 -15.89 -22.76 -4.18
CA GLN A 56 -17.06 -23.51 -4.65
C GLN A 56 -17.67 -24.40 -3.56
N ASN A 57 -16.86 -24.88 -2.61
CA ASN A 57 -17.36 -25.67 -1.48
C ASN A 57 -17.96 -24.80 -0.35
N LEU A 58 -17.60 -23.52 -0.28
CA LEU A 58 -17.95 -22.62 0.84
C LEU A 58 -19.07 -21.62 0.49
N TYR A 59 -19.21 -21.26 -0.79
CA TYR A 59 -20.17 -20.30 -1.29
C TYR A 59 -21.12 -20.96 -2.30
N GLU A 60 -22.39 -20.57 -2.29
CA GLU A 60 -23.41 -21.11 -3.19
C GLU A 60 -23.18 -20.65 -4.64
N THR A 61 -22.93 -19.35 -4.82
CA THR A 61 -22.63 -18.75 -6.13
C THR A 61 -21.40 -17.82 -6.07
N PRO A 62 -20.75 -17.52 -7.21
CA PRO A 62 -19.71 -16.49 -7.29
C PRO A 62 -20.15 -15.13 -6.74
N GLU A 63 -21.43 -14.78 -6.91
CA GLU A 63 -22.03 -13.53 -6.46
C GLU A 63 -22.07 -13.39 -4.93
N ASP A 64 -22.04 -14.50 -4.19
CA ASP A 64 -22.04 -14.52 -2.71
C ASP A 64 -20.64 -14.32 -2.12
N VAL A 65 -19.59 -14.41 -2.94
CA VAL A 65 -18.22 -14.41 -2.46
C VAL A 65 -17.85 -13.02 -1.92
N ASP A 66 -17.48 -13.00 -0.63
CA ASP A 66 -17.04 -11.78 0.06
C ASP A 66 -15.80 -11.20 -0.65
N LEU A 67 -15.80 -9.88 -0.89
CA LEU A 67 -14.70 -9.17 -1.56
C LEU A 67 -13.33 -9.47 -0.92
N VAL A 68 -13.26 -9.42 0.41
CA VAL A 68 -12.01 -9.61 1.15
C VAL A 68 -11.43 -11.02 1.00
N VAL A 69 -12.28 -12.01 0.71
CA VAL A 69 -11.86 -13.40 0.52
C VAL A 69 -11.28 -13.56 -0.87
N ALA A 70 -12.10 -13.43 -1.91
CA ALA A 70 -11.62 -13.67 -3.28
C ALA A 70 -10.55 -12.66 -3.72
N GLY A 71 -10.65 -11.39 -3.33
CA GLY A 71 -9.61 -10.39 -3.60
C GLY A 71 -8.24 -10.78 -3.03
N SER A 72 -8.20 -11.45 -1.88
CA SER A 72 -6.95 -11.94 -1.27
C SER A 72 -6.39 -13.20 -1.94
N LEU A 73 -7.21 -13.91 -2.72
CA LEU A 73 -6.85 -15.17 -3.39
C LEU A 73 -6.41 -14.94 -4.85
N GLU A 74 -6.54 -13.71 -5.34
CA GLU A 74 -6.05 -13.34 -6.67
C GLU A 74 -4.53 -13.46 -6.77
N ARG A 75 -4.06 -13.93 -7.92
CA ARG A 75 -2.64 -13.89 -8.28
C ARG A 75 -2.19 -12.43 -8.36
N ASN A 76 -1.05 -12.16 -7.75
CA ASN A 76 -0.44 -10.83 -7.79
C ASN A 76 -0.15 -10.40 -9.22
N VAL A 77 -0.43 -9.13 -9.51
CA VAL A 77 0.03 -8.48 -10.74
C VAL A 77 1.56 -8.38 -10.70
N PRO A 78 2.29 -8.68 -11.80
CA PRO A 78 3.75 -8.57 -11.81
C PRO A 78 4.25 -7.21 -11.32
N GLY A 79 5.15 -7.22 -10.33
CA GLY A 79 5.68 -6.01 -9.69
C GLY A 79 4.81 -5.42 -8.57
N ALA A 80 3.62 -5.99 -8.31
CA ALA A 80 2.74 -5.61 -7.20
C ALA A 80 2.62 -6.75 -6.17
N GLN A 81 2.12 -6.41 -4.98
CA GLN A 81 1.78 -7.37 -3.92
C GLN A 81 0.26 -7.55 -3.76
N ALA A 82 -0.49 -7.28 -4.83
CA ALA A 82 -1.93 -7.39 -4.86
C ALA A 82 -2.40 -7.93 -6.21
N GLY A 83 -3.52 -8.65 -6.21
CA GLY A 83 -4.24 -8.99 -7.42
C GLY A 83 -4.93 -7.78 -8.07
N PRO A 84 -5.43 -7.93 -9.30
CA PRO A 84 -6.02 -6.84 -10.08
C PRO A 84 -7.15 -6.09 -9.35
N THR A 85 -7.99 -6.77 -8.58
CA THR A 85 -9.13 -6.13 -7.89
C THR A 85 -8.66 -5.22 -6.77
N PHE A 86 -7.79 -5.72 -5.88
CA PHE A 86 -7.23 -4.87 -4.82
C PHE A 86 -6.30 -3.80 -5.37
N LEU A 87 -5.56 -4.08 -6.45
CA LEU A 87 -4.74 -3.07 -7.11
C LEU A 87 -5.59 -1.90 -7.63
N CYS A 88 -6.76 -2.17 -8.25
CA CYS A 88 -7.72 -1.13 -8.64
C CYS A 88 -8.17 -0.28 -7.45
N ILE A 89 -8.66 -0.93 -6.37
CA ILE A 89 -9.16 -0.24 -5.18
C ILE A 89 -8.08 0.63 -4.53
N LEU A 90 -6.88 0.06 -4.35
CA LEU A 90 -5.75 0.77 -3.75
C LEU A 90 -5.32 1.95 -4.62
N THR A 91 -5.19 1.74 -5.92
CA THR A 91 -4.75 2.80 -6.86
C THR A 91 -5.73 3.96 -6.86
N GLU A 92 -7.03 3.67 -6.97
CA GLU A 92 -8.07 4.70 -6.98
C GLU A 92 -8.08 5.49 -5.67
N GLN A 93 -7.97 4.80 -4.52
CA GLN A 93 -7.94 5.46 -3.22
C GLN A 93 -6.67 6.33 -3.06
N PHE A 94 -5.49 5.81 -3.37
CA PHE A 94 -4.24 6.58 -3.27
C PHE A 94 -4.22 7.76 -4.23
N TYR A 95 -4.72 7.59 -5.46
CA TYR A 95 -4.84 8.67 -6.44
C TYR A 95 -5.73 9.78 -5.91
N ARG A 96 -6.95 9.46 -5.46
CA ARG A 96 -7.90 10.45 -4.92
C ARG A 96 -7.35 11.19 -3.72
N THR A 97 -6.72 10.48 -2.78
CA THR A 97 -6.07 11.10 -1.62
C THR A 97 -4.99 12.07 -2.06
N ARG A 98 -4.13 11.69 -3.02
CA ARG A 98 -3.06 12.55 -3.53
C ARG A 98 -3.60 13.81 -4.21
N VAL A 99 -4.51 13.67 -5.18
CA VAL A 99 -4.98 14.82 -5.98
C VAL A 99 -5.99 15.70 -5.24
N GLY A 100 -6.68 15.14 -4.25
CA GLY A 100 -7.65 15.86 -3.42
C GLY A 100 -7.03 16.59 -2.22
N ASP A 101 -5.77 16.30 -1.89
CA ASP A 101 -5.08 16.95 -0.77
C ASP A 101 -4.41 18.25 -1.22
N ARG A 102 -4.95 19.38 -0.76
CA ARG A 102 -4.38 20.72 -1.03
C ARG A 102 -2.92 20.82 -0.59
N TYR A 103 -2.54 20.16 0.49
CA TYR A 103 -1.21 20.21 1.10
C TYR A 103 -0.31 19.04 0.69
N PHE A 104 -0.70 18.26 -0.32
CA PHE A 104 0.18 17.22 -0.83
C PHE A 104 1.54 17.82 -1.24
N TYR A 105 2.63 17.24 -0.75
CA TYR A 105 3.96 17.88 -0.74
C TYR A 105 4.51 18.26 -2.13
N GLU A 106 4.00 17.67 -3.21
CA GLU A 106 4.40 17.99 -4.59
C GLU A 106 3.47 19.00 -5.28
N ASN A 107 2.41 19.45 -4.60
CA ASN A 107 1.50 20.45 -5.16
C ASN A 107 2.18 21.82 -5.15
N GLY A 108 2.50 22.32 -6.35
CA GLY A 108 3.14 23.63 -6.54
C GLY A 108 2.19 24.75 -6.96
N ALA A 109 0.87 24.53 -6.97
CA ALA A 109 -0.10 25.49 -7.51
C ALA A 109 -0.30 26.74 -6.63
N ASP A 110 -0.16 26.58 -5.30
CA ASP A 110 -0.32 27.65 -4.33
C ASP A 110 1.04 27.95 -3.67
N PRO A 111 1.68 29.10 -3.99
CA PRO A 111 3.01 29.43 -3.50
C PRO A 111 3.06 29.70 -1.99
N ASP A 112 1.92 29.93 -1.33
CA ASP A 112 1.87 30.18 0.12
C ASP A 112 1.96 28.88 0.93
N ILE A 113 1.74 27.72 0.29
CA ILE A 113 1.81 26.39 0.94
C ILE A 113 2.85 25.46 0.32
N ALA A 114 3.23 25.69 -0.94
CA ALA A 114 4.11 24.79 -1.65
C ALA A 114 5.55 24.86 -1.10
N PHE A 115 6.24 23.73 -1.11
CA PHE A 115 7.69 23.75 -1.00
C PHE A 115 8.30 24.49 -2.19
N THR A 116 9.37 25.25 -1.94
CA THR A 116 10.18 25.81 -3.02
C THR A 116 10.80 24.68 -3.86
N PRO A 117 11.19 24.92 -5.12
CA PRO A 117 11.79 23.88 -5.95
C PRO A 117 13.02 23.19 -5.33
N SER A 118 13.87 23.94 -4.61
CA SER A 118 15.04 23.40 -3.92
C SER A 118 14.65 22.54 -2.70
N GLN A 119 13.68 22.99 -1.91
CA GLN A 119 13.12 22.22 -0.80
C GLN A 119 12.53 20.89 -1.30
N LEU A 120 11.75 20.92 -2.38
CA LEU A 120 11.15 19.73 -2.97
C LEU A 120 12.22 18.77 -3.53
N GLU A 121 13.26 19.29 -4.19
CA GLU A 121 14.36 18.49 -4.71
C GLU A 121 15.12 17.76 -3.59
N THR A 122 15.41 18.45 -2.48
CA THR A 122 16.11 17.82 -1.35
C THR A 122 15.25 16.76 -0.66
N ILE A 123 13.93 16.96 -0.56
CA ILE A 123 13.01 15.94 -0.05
C ILE A 123 13.07 14.70 -0.94
N ARG A 124 12.94 14.86 -2.27
CA ARG A 124 12.93 13.73 -3.21
C ARG A 124 14.22 12.91 -3.20
N LYS A 125 15.37 13.56 -3.00
CA LYS A 125 16.69 12.91 -3.03
C LYS A 125 17.14 12.40 -1.67
N GLY A 126 16.78 13.11 -0.60
CA GLY A 126 17.28 12.88 0.75
C GLY A 126 16.36 12.06 1.63
N ALA A 127 15.04 12.12 1.42
CA ALA A 127 14.09 11.39 2.26
C ALA A 127 14.02 9.92 1.82
N SER A 128 14.35 9.02 2.76
CA SER A 128 14.16 7.58 2.57
C SER A 128 13.89 6.90 3.91
N MET A 129 13.20 5.75 3.88
CA MET A 129 13.00 4.94 5.09
C MET A 129 14.34 4.44 5.66
N ALA A 130 15.33 4.17 4.79
CA ALA A 130 16.69 3.81 5.22
C ALA A 130 17.33 4.93 6.05
N ARG A 131 17.25 6.17 5.55
CA ARG A 131 17.76 7.35 6.25
C ARG A 131 17.01 7.60 7.57
N LEU A 132 15.68 7.51 7.55
CA LEU A 132 14.85 7.68 8.75
C LEU A 132 15.26 6.71 9.87
N LEU A 133 15.48 5.45 9.52
CA LEU A 133 15.89 4.43 10.49
C LEU A 133 17.31 4.68 11.00
N CYS A 134 18.26 5.05 10.13
CA CYS A 134 19.62 5.41 10.52
C CYS A 134 19.67 6.60 11.50
N ASP A 135 18.87 7.64 11.26
CA ASP A 135 18.90 8.86 12.07
C ASP A 135 18.22 8.69 13.45
N ASN A 136 17.33 7.68 13.61
CA ASN A 136 16.42 7.60 14.76
C ASN A 136 16.44 6.26 15.51
N SER A 137 17.33 5.33 15.16
CA SER A 137 17.40 4.01 15.82
C SER A 137 18.75 3.79 16.50
N ASP A 138 18.71 3.26 17.72
CA ASP A 138 19.93 2.88 18.44
C ASP A 138 20.61 1.69 17.77
N GLY A 139 21.92 1.78 17.54
CA GLY A 139 22.75 0.67 17.06
C GLY A 139 22.65 0.36 15.56
N ILE A 140 21.87 1.13 14.77
CA ILE A 140 21.85 1.01 13.32
C ILE A 140 22.96 1.89 12.72
N GLN A 141 24.03 1.26 12.23
CA GLN A 141 25.17 1.95 11.58
C GLN A 141 25.21 1.77 10.06
N SER A 142 24.45 0.81 9.53
CA SER A 142 24.36 0.53 8.10
C SER A 142 22.97 0.06 7.73
N MET A 143 22.49 0.45 6.55
CA MET A 143 21.17 0.11 6.01
C MET A 143 21.24 -0.06 4.50
N GLN A 144 20.34 -0.86 3.93
CA GLN A 144 20.18 -0.93 2.49
C GLN A 144 19.41 0.29 1.97
N PRO A 145 19.81 0.90 0.83
CA PRO A 145 19.17 2.11 0.34
C PRO A 145 17.65 1.97 0.08
N ARG A 146 17.21 0.81 -0.44
CA ARG A 146 15.78 0.50 -0.66
C ARG A 146 15.25 -0.34 0.50
N ALA A 147 14.88 0.31 1.60
CA ALA A 147 14.50 -0.35 2.86
C ALA A 147 13.33 -1.34 2.76
N PHE A 148 12.38 -1.13 1.82
CA PHE A 148 11.26 -2.05 1.59
C PHE A 148 11.61 -3.26 0.71
N GLN A 149 12.82 -3.31 0.16
CA GLN A 149 13.33 -4.43 -0.61
C GLN A 149 14.32 -5.23 0.22
N GLN A 150 14.37 -6.54 -0.04
CA GLN A 150 15.35 -7.42 0.60
C GLN A 150 16.79 -7.04 0.22
N LEU A 151 17.74 -7.48 1.03
CA LEU A 151 19.15 -7.40 0.70
C LEU A 151 19.45 -8.20 -0.56
N SER A 152 20.24 -7.61 -1.45
CA SER A 152 20.72 -8.26 -2.68
C SER A 152 21.97 -7.55 -3.18
N HIS A 153 22.62 -8.10 -4.20
CA HIS A 153 23.76 -7.46 -4.88
C HIS A 153 23.45 -6.07 -5.48
N THR A 154 22.16 -5.70 -5.61
CA THR A 154 21.75 -4.34 -6.05
C THR A 154 21.16 -3.49 -4.90
N ASN A 155 21.15 -4.01 -3.68
CA ASN A 155 20.56 -3.38 -2.49
C ASN A 155 21.32 -3.81 -1.24
N GLU A 156 22.64 -3.67 -1.28
CA GLU A 156 23.52 -4.07 -0.19
C GLU A 156 23.45 -3.08 0.97
N LEU A 157 23.94 -3.50 2.14
CA LEU A 157 24.10 -2.60 3.27
C LEU A 157 25.19 -1.59 2.97
N VAL A 158 24.89 -0.32 3.20
CA VAL A 158 25.87 0.77 3.13
C VAL A 158 25.94 1.50 4.47
N PRO A 159 27.07 2.13 4.84
CA PRO A 159 27.15 2.95 6.03
C PRO A 159 26.08 4.04 6.02
N CYS A 160 25.42 4.29 7.15
CA CYS A 160 24.37 5.30 7.27
C CYS A 160 24.85 6.70 6.80
N GLU A 161 26.13 7.03 7.03
CA GLU A 161 26.76 8.28 6.60
C GLU A 161 26.80 8.46 5.08
N SER A 162 26.76 7.37 4.31
CA SER A 162 26.74 7.41 2.85
C SER A 162 25.33 7.57 2.26
N LEU A 163 24.28 7.44 3.09
CA LEU A 163 22.90 7.62 2.64
C LEU A 163 22.58 9.11 2.49
N PRO A 164 21.94 9.52 1.38
CA PRO A 164 21.46 10.89 1.20
C PRO A 164 20.60 11.36 2.38
N ALA A 165 20.71 12.65 2.70
CA ALA A 165 19.94 13.32 3.74
C ALA A 165 19.11 14.46 3.16
N VAL A 166 18.01 14.80 3.83
CA VAL A 166 17.29 16.05 3.53
C VAL A 166 18.11 17.22 4.05
N ASP A 167 18.42 18.17 3.18
CA ASP A 167 19.12 19.41 3.54
C ASP A 167 18.14 20.42 4.16
N LEU A 168 18.09 20.45 5.49
CA LEU A 168 17.21 21.35 6.24
C LEU A 168 17.70 22.82 6.24
N THR A 169 18.89 23.13 5.72
CA THR A 169 19.33 24.53 5.61
C THR A 169 18.46 25.34 4.65
N LEU A 170 17.76 24.67 3.73
CA LEU A 170 16.80 25.28 2.80
C LEU A 170 15.51 25.78 3.46
N TRP A 171 15.34 25.57 4.77
CA TRP A 171 14.22 26.10 5.57
C TRP A 171 14.63 27.25 6.50
N GLN A 172 15.87 27.72 6.43
CA GLN A 172 16.31 28.87 7.21
C GLN A 172 15.55 30.13 6.78
N ASP A 173 14.88 30.80 7.73
CA ASP A 173 14.32 32.13 7.50
C ASP A 173 15.45 33.16 7.54
N ALA A 174 15.55 33.99 6.50
CA ALA A 174 16.51 35.09 6.42
C ALA A 174 16.23 36.18 7.46
N ARG A 175 15.02 36.23 8.02
CA ARG A 175 14.63 37.13 9.10
C ARG A 175 14.44 36.27 10.35
N GLY A 176 15.42 36.29 11.26
CA GLY A 176 15.36 35.54 12.53
C GLY A 176 14.26 36.02 13.48
N HIS A 177 13.00 35.95 13.06
CA HIS A 177 11.82 36.19 13.89
C HIS A 177 11.56 34.95 14.74
N PHE A 178 12.34 34.85 15.81
CA PHE A 178 11.98 34.15 17.04
C PHE A 178 11.88 35.16 18.17
#